data_AF-A0A7K7B164-F1
#
_entry.id   AF-A0A7K7B164-F1
#
_cell.length_a   1.000
_cell.length_b   1.000
_cell.length_c   1.000
_cell.angle_alpha   90.00
_cell.angle_beta   90.00
_cell.angle_gamma   90.00
#
_symmetry.space_group_name_H-M   'P 1'
#
loop_
_entity.id
_entity.type
_entity.pdbx_description
1 polymer ?
#
loop_
_entity_poly.entity_id
_entity_poly.type
_entity_poly.pdbx_seq_one_letter_code
_entity_poly.pdbx_strand_id
1 'polypeptide(L)'
;MAEPSLPLSFLCLLALASACYIQNCPRGGKRALADTATRQCMSCGPGNRGNCFGPSICCGAELGCYVGTAETRHCAEETYVPSPCRAGGRPCGADGRCAAPGICCSDESCGLEPACLEEEAAGAEQDALGANGTALDASAGELLLKLMRLASRRQPGAAAPL
;
A
#
# COMPACT_ATOMS: atom_id res chain seq x y z
N MET A 1 -40.46 -47.39 -27.11
CA MET A 1 -41.02 -46.35 -26.24
C MET A 1 -39.86 -45.78 -25.46
N ALA A 2 -39.43 -44.57 -25.81
CA ALA A 2 -38.35 -43.91 -25.09
C ALA A 2 -38.89 -43.51 -23.72
N GLU A 3 -38.36 -44.13 -22.68
CA GLU A 3 -38.67 -43.83 -21.29
C GLU A 3 -38.48 -42.31 -21.06
N PRO A 4 -39.55 -41.53 -20.81
CA PRO A 4 -39.46 -40.09 -20.61
C PRO A 4 -38.67 -39.72 -19.34
N SER A 5 -38.30 -40.72 -18.53
CA SER A 5 -37.52 -40.60 -17.31
C SER A 5 -36.06 -40.16 -17.55
N LEU A 6 -35.45 -40.58 -18.67
CA LEU A 6 -34.07 -40.23 -19.03
C LEU A 6 -33.87 -38.74 -19.36
N PRO A 7 -34.64 -38.14 -20.28
CA PRO A 7 -34.50 -36.71 -20.57
C PRO A 7 -34.89 -35.84 -19.37
N LEU A 8 -35.90 -36.25 -18.57
CA LEU A 8 -36.31 -35.54 -17.37
C LEU A 8 -35.20 -35.54 -16.30
N SER A 9 -34.52 -36.67 -16.11
CA SER A 9 -33.39 -36.79 -15.18
C SER A 9 -32.21 -35.92 -15.59
N PHE A 10 -31.88 -35.86 -16.89
CA PHE A 10 -30.83 -34.98 -17.41
C PHE A 10 -31.13 -33.50 -17.19
N LEU A 11 -32.38 -33.07 -17.42
CA LEU A 11 -32.81 -31.69 -17.16
C LEU A 11 -32.73 -31.34 -15.67
N CYS A 12 -33.10 -32.26 -14.78
CA CYS A 12 -32.97 -32.08 -13.33
C CYS A 12 -31.51 -31.92 -12.90
N LEU A 13 -30.60 -32.75 -13.43
CA LEU A 13 -29.17 -32.66 -13.13
C LEU A 13 -28.55 -31.35 -13.65
N LEU A 14 -28.96 -30.89 -14.84
CA LEU A 14 -28.51 -29.59 -15.38
C LEU A 14 -29.00 -28.42 -14.52
N ALA A 15 -30.25 -28.45 -14.07
CA ALA A 15 -30.82 -27.41 -13.21
C ALA A 15 -30.16 -27.36 -11.83
N LEU A 16 -29.84 -28.52 -11.25
CA LEU A 16 -29.11 -28.61 -9.99
C LEU A 16 -27.64 -28.16 -10.15
N ALA A 17 -26.99 -28.50 -11.26
CA ALA A 17 -25.64 -28.07 -11.56
C ALA A 17 -25.53 -26.56 -11.82
N SER A 18 -26.55 -25.95 -12.43
CA SER A 18 -26.59 -24.49 -12.65
C SER A 18 -26.93 -23.72 -11.37
N ALA A 19 -27.78 -24.26 -10.50
CA ALA A 19 -28.08 -23.66 -9.19
C ALA A 19 -26.88 -23.67 -8.23
N CYS A 20 -25.99 -24.67 -8.34
CA CYS A 20 -24.73 -24.74 -7.59
C CYS A 20 -23.57 -23.96 -8.26
N TYR A 21 -23.76 -23.43 -9.47
CA TYR A 21 -22.77 -22.59 -10.13
C TYR A 21 -22.91 -21.16 -9.61
N ILE A 22 -22.22 -20.86 -8.52
CA ILE A 22 -22.11 -19.49 -7.99
C ILE A 22 -21.39 -18.63 -9.04
N GLN A 23 -22.16 -17.89 -9.84
CA GLN A 23 -21.66 -16.85 -10.76
C GLN A 23 -21.25 -15.58 -9.99
N ASN A 24 -21.80 -15.37 -8.78
CA ASN A 24 -21.51 -14.23 -7.90
C ASN A 24 -20.55 -14.65 -6.77
N CYS A 25 -19.40 -15.21 -7.11
CA CYS A 25 -18.36 -15.37 -6.10
C CYS A 25 -17.88 -13.96 -5.72
N PRO A 26 -17.87 -13.60 -4.42
CA PRO A 26 -17.22 -12.36 -4.00
C PRO A 26 -15.79 -12.35 -4.53
N ARG A 27 -15.37 -11.17 -4.98
CA ARG A 27 -14.08 -10.99 -5.64
C ARG A 27 -12.96 -11.24 -4.62
N GLY A 28 -12.40 -12.45 -4.63
CA GLY A 28 -11.37 -12.86 -3.66
C GLY A 28 -11.43 -14.36 -3.35
N GLY A 29 -10.75 -15.19 -4.15
CA GLY A 29 -10.47 -16.59 -3.83
C GLY A 29 -9.07 -16.75 -3.21
N LYS A 30 -8.75 -17.94 -2.66
CA LYS A 30 -7.42 -18.24 -2.07
C LYS A 30 -6.23 -18.03 -3.02
N ARG A 31 -6.49 -17.85 -4.32
CA ARG A 31 -5.52 -17.65 -5.40
C ARG A 31 -5.63 -16.26 -6.06
N ALA A 32 -6.51 -15.39 -5.58
CA ALA A 32 -6.72 -14.06 -6.14
C ALA A 32 -5.69 -13.02 -5.65
N LEU A 33 -4.74 -13.43 -4.80
CA LEU A 33 -3.59 -12.60 -4.44
C LEU A 33 -2.56 -12.67 -5.57
N ALA A 34 -2.87 -12.04 -6.70
CA ALA A 34 -1.80 -11.50 -7.51
C ALA A 34 -1.14 -10.43 -6.63
N ASP A 35 0.17 -10.58 -6.43
CA ASP A 35 1.11 -9.63 -5.84
C ASP A 35 0.95 -8.26 -6.52
N THR A 36 -0.10 -7.57 -6.14
CA THR A 36 -0.48 -6.27 -6.67
C THR A 36 0.09 -5.28 -5.67
N ALA A 37 1.00 -4.44 -6.15
CA ALA A 37 1.57 -3.36 -5.36
C ALA A 37 0.46 -2.69 -4.55
N THR A 38 0.57 -2.76 -3.22
CA THR A 38 -0.45 -2.25 -2.31
C THR A 38 -0.57 -0.75 -2.51
N ARG A 39 -1.68 -0.30 -3.09
CA ARG A 39 -1.90 1.12 -3.36
C ARG A 39 -2.13 1.89 -2.07
N GLN A 40 -1.98 3.20 -2.13
CA GLN A 40 -2.47 4.08 -1.07
C GLN A 40 -4.00 4.06 -1.03
N CYS A 41 -4.58 4.05 0.18
CA CYS A 41 -6.03 4.21 0.33
C CYS A 41 -6.48 5.60 -0.14
N MET A 42 -7.76 5.72 -0.51
CA MET A 42 -8.36 6.92 -1.08
C MET A 42 -8.08 8.16 -0.23
N SER A 43 -7.98 9.31 -0.91
CA SER A 43 -7.94 10.61 -0.26
C SER A 43 -9.30 10.97 0.33
N CYS A 44 -9.33 11.72 1.43
CA CYS A 44 -10.55 12.11 2.11
C CYS A 44 -10.41 13.48 2.79
N GLY A 45 -11.51 13.96 3.38
CA GLY A 45 -11.53 15.21 4.13
C GLY A 45 -11.47 16.49 3.27
N PRO A 46 -11.42 17.67 3.93
CA PRO A 46 -11.45 18.96 3.25
C PRO A 46 -10.29 19.10 2.26
N GLY A 47 -10.62 19.31 0.99
CA GLY A 47 -9.61 19.46 -0.07
C GLY A 47 -8.79 18.20 -0.37
N ASN A 48 -9.29 17.00 -0.02
CA ASN A 48 -8.60 15.72 -0.24
C ASN A 48 -7.19 15.67 0.38
N ARG A 49 -6.98 16.38 1.50
CA ARG A 49 -5.67 16.48 2.16
C ARG A 49 -5.43 15.39 3.22
N GLY A 50 -6.39 14.48 3.41
CA GLY A 50 -6.25 13.29 4.25
C GLY A 50 -6.32 12.02 3.44
N ASN A 51 -6.09 10.89 4.11
CA ASN A 51 -6.25 9.54 3.57
C ASN A 51 -7.10 8.69 4.50
N CYS A 52 -7.77 7.70 3.93
CA CYS A 52 -8.57 6.75 4.68
C CYS A 52 -7.69 5.76 5.44
N PHE A 53 -7.93 5.64 6.75
CA PHE A 53 -7.30 4.63 7.62
C PHE A 53 -8.26 3.47 7.90
N GLY A 54 -9.56 3.70 7.78
CA GLY A 54 -10.63 2.72 7.89
C GLY A 54 -11.94 3.25 7.30
N PRO A 55 -13.03 2.47 7.26
CA PRO A 55 -14.28 2.86 6.60
C PRO A 55 -14.95 4.10 7.23
N SER A 56 -14.61 4.40 8.49
CA SER A 56 -15.11 5.56 9.23
C SER A 56 -14.00 6.45 9.78
N ILE A 57 -12.79 6.37 9.23
CA ILE A 57 -11.61 7.11 9.73
C ILE A 57 -10.87 7.78 8.57
N CYS A 58 -10.77 9.11 8.64
CA CYS A 58 -10.03 9.94 7.71
C CYS A 58 -9.01 10.78 8.47
N CYS A 59 -7.73 10.70 8.10
CA CYS A 59 -6.67 11.46 8.79
C CYS A 59 -5.71 12.13 7.82
N GLY A 60 -5.13 13.25 8.25
CA GLY A 60 -4.06 13.92 7.53
C GLY A 60 -3.22 14.78 8.47
N ALA A 61 -1.95 14.99 8.14
CA ALA A 61 -1.00 15.69 9.02
C ALA A 61 -1.52 17.08 9.46
N GLU A 62 -2.10 17.83 8.53
CA GLU A 62 -2.64 19.18 8.76
C GLU A 62 -4.10 19.21 9.24
N LEU A 63 -4.79 18.06 9.18
CA LEU A 63 -6.23 17.96 9.44
C LEU A 63 -6.52 17.32 10.81
N GLY A 64 -5.55 16.59 11.38
CA GLY A 64 -5.81 15.65 12.46
C GLY A 64 -6.57 14.43 11.95
N CYS A 65 -7.51 13.93 12.75
CA CYS A 65 -8.33 12.76 12.40
C CYS A 65 -9.81 13.03 12.61
N TYR A 66 -10.59 12.65 11.61
CA TYR A 66 -12.04 12.63 11.58
C TYR A 66 -12.51 11.19 11.74
N VAL A 67 -13.32 10.91 12.77
CA VAL A 67 -13.84 9.57 13.07
C VAL A 67 -15.37 9.63 13.09
N GLY A 68 -16.02 8.90 12.18
CA GLY A 68 -17.47 8.82 12.09
C GLY A 68 -18.16 10.12 11.67
N THR A 69 -17.46 11.02 11.00
CA THR A 69 -18.00 12.32 10.56
C THR A 69 -18.32 12.32 9.05
N ALA A 70 -18.80 13.45 8.52
CA ALA A 70 -19.16 13.56 7.11
C ALA A 70 -17.95 13.39 6.17
N GLU A 71 -16.76 13.75 6.63
CA GLU A 71 -15.48 13.69 5.94
C GLU A 71 -15.04 12.25 5.63
N THR A 72 -15.57 11.25 6.36
CA THR A 72 -15.20 9.84 6.22
C THR A 72 -16.09 9.08 5.23
N ARG A 73 -17.09 9.73 4.62
CA ARG A 73 -18.02 9.09 3.67
C ARG A 73 -17.32 8.41 2.50
N HIS A 74 -16.29 9.04 1.96
CA HIS A 74 -15.52 8.47 0.84
C HIS A 74 -14.73 7.23 1.27
N CYS A 75 -14.35 7.13 2.55
CA CYS A 75 -13.64 5.96 3.07
C CYS A 75 -14.50 4.70 3.15
N ALA A 76 -15.83 4.83 3.27
CA ALA A 76 -16.73 3.69 3.17
C ALA A 76 -16.76 3.09 1.74
N GLU A 77 -16.41 3.88 0.72
CA GLU A 77 -16.35 3.41 -0.66
C GLU A 77 -15.15 2.47 -0.89
N GLU A 78 -14.09 2.61 -0.08
CA GLU A 78 -12.91 1.75 -0.07
C GLU A 78 -13.27 0.27 0.10
N THR A 79 -14.32 -0.03 0.88
CA THR A 79 -14.82 -1.41 1.10
C THR A 79 -15.31 -2.08 -0.19
N TYR A 80 -15.71 -1.29 -1.20
CA TYR A 80 -16.16 -1.81 -2.49
C TYR A 80 -15.03 -1.90 -3.52
N VAL A 81 -13.83 -1.43 -3.21
CA VAL A 81 -12.69 -1.53 -4.12
C VAL A 81 -11.97 -2.87 -3.93
N PRO A 82 -11.84 -3.68 -5.00
CA PRO A 82 -11.29 -5.02 -4.88
C PRO A 82 -9.77 -5.07 -4.73
N SER A 83 -9.05 -3.98 -5.02
CA SER A 83 -7.60 -3.93 -4.83
C SER A 83 -7.26 -3.53 -3.39
N PRO A 84 -6.36 -4.27 -2.71
CA PRO A 84 -5.96 -3.93 -1.35
C PRO A 84 -5.27 -2.56 -1.34
N CYS A 85 -5.57 -1.77 -0.31
CA CYS A 85 -4.90 -0.51 -0.06
C CYS A 85 -4.24 -0.52 1.32
N ARG A 86 -3.29 0.39 1.52
CA ARG A 86 -2.66 0.63 2.80
C ARG A 86 -2.67 2.12 3.12
N ALA A 87 -3.03 2.44 4.36
CA ALA A 87 -2.92 3.81 4.86
C ALA A 87 -1.44 4.23 4.92
N GLY A 88 -1.20 5.53 4.72
CA GLY A 88 0.14 6.11 4.79
C GLY A 88 0.73 6.07 6.21
N GLY A 89 1.96 6.56 6.35
CA GLY A 89 2.62 6.71 7.65
C GLY A 89 3.39 5.48 8.13
N ARG A 90 4.25 5.72 9.11
CA ARG A 90 5.06 4.69 9.78
C ARG A 90 4.18 3.80 10.68
N PRO A 91 4.52 2.51 10.84
CA PRO A 91 3.79 1.63 11.75
C PRO A 91 3.90 2.12 13.21
N CYS A 92 2.84 1.93 13.98
CA CYS A 92 2.76 2.22 15.41
C CYS A 92 1.78 1.24 16.08
N GLY A 93 1.95 0.98 17.38
CA GLY A 93 1.12 0.01 18.10
C GLY A 93 1.23 -1.41 17.52
N ALA A 94 0.15 -2.18 17.61
CA ALA A 94 0.08 -3.56 17.10
C ALA A 94 -0.14 -3.59 15.57
N ASP A 95 -1.21 -2.94 15.10
CA ASP A 95 -1.63 -2.93 13.69
C ASP A 95 -1.96 -1.51 13.18
N GLY A 96 -1.42 -0.49 13.86
CA GLY A 96 -1.69 0.91 13.59
C GLY A 96 -0.65 1.58 12.69
N ARG A 97 -0.99 2.76 12.20
CA ARG A 97 -0.10 3.66 11.47
C ARG A 97 -0.26 5.09 11.93
N CYS A 98 0.84 5.83 11.94
CA CYS A 98 0.83 7.24 12.32
C CYS A 98 0.05 8.03 11.28
N ALA A 99 -1.08 8.58 11.71
CA ALA A 99 -2.07 9.19 10.83
C ALA A 99 -2.00 10.72 10.83
N ALA A 100 -1.57 11.29 11.95
CA ALA A 100 -1.30 12.70 12.17
C ALA A 100 -0.27 12.83 13.33
N PRO A 101 0.29 14.03 13.57
CA PRO A 101 1.25 14.24 14.65
C PRO A 101 0.71 13.77 16.00
N GLY A 102 1.39 12.78 16.59
CA GLY A 102 1.01 12.19 17.88
C GLY A 102 -0.22 11.29 17.87
N ILE A 103 -0.75 10.90 16.70
CA ILE A 103 -1.94 10.05 16.56
C ILE A 103 -1.61 8.77 15.78
N CYS A 104 -1.86 7.63 16.41
CA CYS A 104 -1.78 6.30 15.81
C CYS A 104 -3.19 5.77 15.52
N CYS A 105 -3.46 5.32 14.30
CA CYS A 105 -4.77 4.77 13.92
C CYS A 105 -4.64 3.37 13.34
N SER A 106 -5.53 2.48 13.76
CA SER A 106 -5.91 1.27 13.03
C SER A 106 -7.11 1.55 12.11
N ASP A 107 -7.65 0.52 11.48
CA ASP A 107 -8.89 0.55 10.69
C ASP A 107 -10.14 0.85 11.53
N GLU A 108 -10.10 0.53 12.82
CA GLU A 108 -11.26 0.65 13.71
C GLU A 108 -11.14 1.80 14.73
N SER A 109 -9.92 2.22 15.10
CA SER A 109 -9.72 3.18 16.19
C SER A 109 -8.47 4.02 16.05
N CYS A 110 -8.46 5.18 16.71
CA CYS A 110 -7.29 6.05 16.82
C CYS A 110 -6.98 6.35 18.29
N GLY A 111 -5.70 6.42 18.62
CA GLY A 111 -5.20 6.77 19.94
C GLY A 111 -4.03 7.75 19.86
N LEU A 112 -3.78 8.44 20.96
CA LEU A 112 -2.58 9.26 21.10
C LEU A 112 -1.36 8.35 21.29
N GLU A 113 -0.33 8.59 20.50
CA GLU A 113 0.90 7.81 20.51
C GLU A 113 2.09 8.76 20.35
N PRO A 114 2.94 8.93 21.38
CA PRO A 114 4.10 9.83 21.28
C PRO A 114 5.09 9.39 20.20
N ALA A 115 5.14 8.10 19.86
CA ALA A 115 5.94 7.61 18.74
C ALA A 115 5.47 8.14 17.37
N CYS A 116 4.32 8.83 17.29
CA CYS A 116 3.84 9.51 16.09
C CYS A 116 4.08 11.03 16.12
N LEU A 117 4.64 11.59 17.18
CA LEU A 117 5.15 12.97 17.18
C LEU A 117 6.40 12.99 16.29
N GLU A 118 6.50 14.01 15.45
CA GLU A 118 7.42 14.07 14.32
C GLU A 118 8.85 13.63 14.65
N GLU A 119 9.31 12.60 13.96
CA GLU A 119 10.59 12.67 13.25
C GLU A 119 10.18 12.72 11.77
N GLU A 120 10.15 13.93 11.21
CA GLU A 120 9.92 14.15 9.79
C GLU A 120 10.92 13.35 8.93
N ALA A 121 10.46 12.94 7.74
CA ALA A 121 11.27 12.49 6.60
C ALA A 121 11.72 11.01 6.56
N ALA A 122 10.78 10.06 6.58
CA ALA A 122 11.00 8.76 5.93
C ALA A 122 9.70 8.17 5.37
N GLY A 123 9.32 8.51 4.13
CA GLY A 123 8.39 7.66 3.39
C GLY A 123 7.46 8.29 2.34
N ALA A 124 7.66 9.54 1.91
CA ALA A 124 6.80 10.16 0.89
C ALA A 124 7.55 10.70 -0.34
N GLU A 125 8.71 10.13 -0.67
CA GLU A 125 9.43 10.47 -1.91
C GLU A 125 10.12 9.24 -2.53
N GLN A 126 9.37 8.21 -2.92
CA GLN A 126 9.87 7.14 -3.79
C GLN A 126 8.74 6.57 -4.66
N ASP A 127 8.07 7.40 -5.48
CA ASP A 127 7.46 6.95 -6.76
C ASP A 127 6.84 8.13 -7.55
N ALA A 128 7.65 9.09 -8.00
CA ALA A 128 7.20 10.07 -9.00
C ALA A 128 8.33 10.85 -9.72
N LEU A 129 9.55 10.30 -9.86
CA LEU A 129 10.53 10.91 -10.76
C LEU A 129 11.11 9.87 -11.73
N GLY A 130 10.47 9.85 -12.90
CA GLY A 130 10.98 9.43 -14.19
C GLY A 130 12.20 8.51 -14.22
N ALA A 131 11.94 7.28 -14.63
CA ALA A 131 12.93 6.39 -15.24
C ALA A 131 13.75 7.14 -16.31
N ASN A 132 15.02 7.43 -16.01
CA ASN A 132 16.12 7.52 -16.99
C ASN A 132 17.50 7.70 -16.32
N GLY A 133 17.83 6.83 -15.37
CA GLY A 133 19.20 6.68 -14.88
C GLY A 133 19.50 5.21 -14.69
N THR A 134 20.47 4.68 -15.42
CA THR A 134 20.98 3.31 -15.22
C THR A 134 21.42 3.17 -13.76
N ALA A 135 20.56 2.55 -12.95
CA ALA A 135 20.84 2.22 -11.56
C ALA A 135 21.99 1.20 -11.54
N LEU A 136 23.20 1.70 -11.38
CA LEU A 136 24.34 0.87 -11.01
C LEU A 136 24.07 0.40 -9.59
N ASP A 137 24.01 -0.91 -9.43
CA ASP A 137 23.76 -1.60 -8.17
C ASP A 137 24.58 -0.97 -7.03
N ALA A 138 24.01 -0.89 -5.82
CA ALA A 138 24.65 -0.23 -4.68
C ALA A 138 26.06 -0.79 -4.41
N SER A 139 26.26 -2.07 -4.74
CA SER A 139 27.54 -2.78 -4.71
C SER A 139 28.61 -2.20 -5.65
N ALA A 140 28.22 -1.78 -6.87
CA ALA A 140 29.10 -1.18 -7.86
C ALA A 140 29.47 0.26 -7.50
N GLY A 141 28.52 1.01 -6.91
CA GLY A 141 28.77 2.36 -6.39
C GLY A 141 29.80 2.37 -5.26
N GLU A 142 29.74 1.39 -4.35
CA GLU A 142 30.69 1.27 -3.25
C GLU A 142 32.10 0.87 -3.73
N LEU A 143 32.19 0.02 -4.76
CA LEU A 143 33.45 -0.37 -5.39
C LEU A 143 34.13 0.82 -6.07
N LEU A 144 33.37 1.63 -6.81
CA LEU A 144 33.89 2.83 -7.49
C LEU A 144 34.47 3.83 -6.48
N LEU A 145 33.80 4.04 -5.34
CA LEU A 145 34.29 4.92 -4.28
C LEU A 145 35.60 4.41 -3.66
N LYS A 146 35.72 3.09 -3.45
CA LYS A 146 36.96 2.46 -2.95
C LYS A 146 38.10 2.62 -3.95
N LEU A 147 37.84 2.46 -5.25
CA LEU A 147 38.85 2.66 -6.30
C LEU A 147 39.32 4.11 -6.40
N MET A 148 38.41 5.09 -6.29
CA MET A 148 38.77 6.52 -6.30
C MET A 148 39.64 6.91 -5.10
N ARG A 149 39.37 6.35 -3.91
CA ARG A 149 40.21 6.57 -2.72
C ARG A 149 41.62 5.96 -2.86
N LEU A 150 41.74 4.83 -3.57
CA LEU A 150 43.04 4.20 -3.86
C LEU A 150 43.82 4.97 -4.93
N ALA A 151 43.14 5.53 -5.93
CA ALA A 151 43.75 6.41 -6.94
C ALA A 151 44.28 7.71 -6.32
N SER A 152 43.55 8.27 -5.35
CA SER A 152 43.99 9.47 -4.63
C SER A 152 45.19 9.22 -3.70
N ARG A 153 45.48 7.97 -3.32
CA ARG A 153 46.73 7.59 -2.62
C ARG A 153 47.92 7.39 -3.58
N ARG A 154 47.72 7.54 -4.89
CA ARG A 154 48.72 7.32 -5.94
C ARG A 154 49.14 8.61 -6.66
N GLN A 155 49.24 9.73 -5.96
CA GLN A 155 50.20 10.78 -6.33
C GLN A 155 51.49 10.64 -5.51
N PRO A 156 52.49 9.90 -6.02
CA PRO A 156 53.89 10.20 -5.81
C PRO A 156 54.42 11.00 -7.02
N GLY A 157 55.06 12.14 -6.77
CA GLY A 157 55.79 12.90 -7.79
C GLY A 157 55.82 14.39 -7.45
N ALA A 158 56.73 14.85 -6.59
CA ALA A 158 58.14 15.19 -6.87
C ALA A 158 58.32 16.65 -7.31
N ALA A 159 58.99 17.44 -6.45
CA ALA A 159 60.08 18.37 -6.82
C ALA A 159 60.75 18.91 -5.54
N ALA A 160 62.02 18.57 -5.34
CA ALA A 160 62.97 19.26 -4.45
C ALA A 160 63.65 20.42 -5.22
N PRO A 161 64.81 20.94 -4.79
CA PRO A 161 65.05 21.96 -3.76
C PRO A 161 65.58 23.29 -4.36
N LEU A 162 65.61 24.37 -3.55
CA LEU A 162 66.70 25.36 -3.45
C LEU A 162 66.46 26.25 -2.22
#